data_AF-A0AAV5Y0L6-F1
#
_entry.id   AF-A0AAV5Y0L6-F1
#
_cell.length_a   1.000
_cell.length_b   1.000
_cell.length_c   1.000
_cell.angle_alpha   90.00
_cell.angle_beta   90.00
_cell.angle_gamma   90.00
#
_symmetry.space_group_name_H-M   'P 1'
#
loop_
_entity.id
_entity.type
_entity.pdbx_description
1 polymer ?
#
loop_
_entity_poly.entity_id
_entity_poly.type
_entity_poly.pdbx_seq_one_letter_code
_entity_poly.pdbx_strand_id
1 'polypeptide(L)' 'MLHQIQRILHDRVVFAPIWENAFIRGVGPRVEEPALTLIPAFPYSAPYEDLRLKRP' A
#
# COMPACT_ATOMS: atom_id res chain seq x y z
N MET A 1 -3.74 -21.62 13.54
CA MET A 1 -2.70 -21.95 12.55
C MET A 1 -1.79 -20.77 12.17
N LEU A 2 -2.30 -19.62 11.68
CA LEU A 2 -1.45 -18.46 11.31
C LEU A 2 -0.51 -18.02 12.45
N HIS A 3 -1.04 -17.87 13.67
CA HIS A 3 -0.26 -17.51 14.85
C HIS A 3 0.85 -18.52 15.22
N GLN A 4 0.72 -19.80 14.83
CA GLN A 4 1.76 -20.80 15.05
C GLN A 4 2.90 -20.62 14.03
N ILE A 5 2.55 -20.36 12.77
CA ILE A 5 3.53 -20.06 11.71
C ILE A 5 4.29 -18.77 12.04
N GLN A 6 3.58 -17.71 12.43
CA GLN A 6 4.18 -16.44 12.85
C GLN A 6 5.15 -16.64 14.02
N ARG A 7 4.81 -17.49 14.99
CA ARG A 7 5.69 -17.83 16.11
C ARG A 7 6.95 -18.55 15.65
N ILE A 8 6.85 -19.54 14.76
CA ILE A 8 8.02 -20.23 14.19
C ILE A 8 8.95 -19.26 13.47
N LEU A 9 8.40 -18.34 12.67
CA LEU A 9 9.19 -17.33 11.94
C LEU A 9 9.88 -16.35 12.89
N HIS A 10 9.19 -15.92 13.94
CA HIS A 10 9.73 -15.05 14.98
C HIS A 10 10.86 -15.73 15.76
N ASP A 11 10.63 -16.93 16.28
CA ASP A 11 11.60 -17.65 17.12
C ASP A 11 12.86 -18.04 16.35
N ARG A 12 12.75 -18.23 15.03
CA ARG A 12 13.87 -18.51 14.13
C ARG A 12 14.53 -17.25 13.57
N VAL A 13 14.06 -16.05 13.94
CA VAL A 13 14.58 -14.76 13.47
C VAL A 13 14.70 -14.70 11.94
N VAL A 14 13.69 -15.25 11.24
CA VAL A 14 13.70 -15.35 9.77
C VAL A 14 13.61 -13.97 9.11
N PHE A 15 13.00 -13.01 9.80
CA PHE A 15 12.87 -11.63 9.35
C PHE A 15 13.33 -10.67 10.44
N ALA A 16 14.15 -9.68 10.07
CA ALA A 16 14.57 -8.59 10.94
C ALA A 16 13.78 -7.32 10.59
N PRO A 17 12.77 -6.93 11.40
CA PRO A 17 11.97 -5.74 11.14
C PRO A 17 12.77 -4.48 11.50
N ILE A 18 13.50 -3.94 10.53
CA ILE A 18 14.30 -2.71 10.71
C ILE A 18 13.40 -1.48 10.57
N TRP A 19 12.61 -1.42 9.49
CA TRP A 19 11.71 -0.31 9.18
C TRP A 19 10.36 -0.80 8.70
N GLU A 20 9.33 -0.01 9.00
CA GLU A 20 8.02 -0.12 8.36
C GLU A 20 7.95 0.87 7.20
N ASN A 21 7.75 0.36 5.98
CA ASN A 21 7.70 1.20 4.80
C ASN A 21 6.39 2.01 4.78
N ALA A 22 6.50 3.31 4.98
CA ALA A 22 5.39 4.23 4.77
C ALA A 22 5.09 4.39 3.27
N PHE A 23 3.82 4.60 2.93
CA PHE A 23 3.42 4.88 1.56
C PHE A 23 3.60 6.35 1.23
N ILE A 24 4.73 6.68 0.59
CA ILE A 24 4.98 8.01 0.04
C ILE A 24 4.36 8.08 -1.34
N ARG A 25 3.40 9.00 -1.54
CA ARG A 25 2.64 9.12 -2.78
C ARG A 25 2.71 10.53 -3.33
N GLY A 26 2.97 10.65 -4.64
CA GLY A 26 2.92 11.92 -5.37
C GLY A 26 1.66 12.00 -6.22
N VAL A 27 0.98 13.14 -6.18
CA VAL A 27 -0.20 13.42 -7.03
C VAL A 27 0.15 14.55 -7.99
N GLY A 28 0.06 14.27 -9.29
CA GLY A 28 0.37 15.25 -10.33
C GLY A 28 -0.71 16.34 -10.44
N PRO A 29 -0.37 17.55 -10.93
CA PRO A 29 -1.31 18.67 -10.98
C PRO A 29 -2.52 18.47 -11.90
N ARG A 30 -2.43 17.52 -12.85
CA ARG A 30 -3.50 17.16 -13.80
C ARG A 30 -4.46 16.09 -13.26
N VAL A 31 -4.15 15.48 -12.12
CA VAL A 31 -4.95 14.41 -11.52
C VAL A 31 -6.08 15.02 -10.69
N GLU A 32 -7.30 14.51 -10.85
CA GLU A 32 -8.48 14.89 -10.08
C GLU A 32 -8.75 13.86 -8.98
N GLU A 33 -8.92 12.59 -9.34
CA GLU A 33 -9.02 11.46 -8.42
C GLU A 33 -7.80 10.54 -8.63
N PRO A 34 -6.86 10.46 -7.68
CA PRO A 34 -5.64 9.67 -7.85
C PRO A 34 -5.81 8.18 -7.53
N ALA A 35 -6.96 7.74 -7.00
CA ALA A 35 -7.26 6.36 -6.63
C ALA A 35 -6.25 5.72 -5.66
N LEU A 36 -5.59 6.51 -4.80
CA LEU A 36 -4.52 6.02 -3.92
C LEU A 36 -5.01 5.42 -2.60
N THR A 37 -6.30 5.57 -2.27
CA THR A 37 -6.89 5.15 -1.00
C THR A 37 -8.27 4.51 -1.16
N LEU A 38 -8.66 4.18 -2.40
CA LEU A 38 -9.96 3.56 -2.67
C LEU A 38 -9.96 2.06 -2.31
N ILE A 39 -8.79 1.42 -2.34
CA ILE A 39 -8.57 0.07 -1.81
C ILE A 39 -7.80 0.16 -0.49
N PRO A 40 -8.38 -0.29 0.65
CA PRO A 40 -7.70 -0.28 1.95
C PRO A 40 -6.40 -1.10 1.93
N ALA A 41 -5.35 -0.55 2.54
CA ALA A 41 -4.02 -1.18 2.62
C ALA A 41 -3.36 -1.50 1.27
N PHE A 42 -3.85 -0.93 0.16
CA PHE A 42 -3.23 -1.05 -1.15
C PHE A 42 -2.24 0.12 -1.36
N PRO A 43 -0.95 -0.15 -1.63
CA PRO A 43 0.06 0.91 -1.74
C PRO A 43 -0.13 1.83 -2.93
N TYR A 44 -0.73 1.30 -4.00
CA TYR A 44 -0.69 1.86 -5.34
C TYR A 44 -2.02 2.50 -5.73
N SER A 45 -2.03 3.17 -6.87
CA SER A 45 -3.25 3.70 -7.46
C SER A 45 -4.14 2.56 -7.96
N ALA A 46 -5.33 2.40 -7.41
CA ALA A 46 -6.39 1.52 -7.89
C ALA A 46 -7.73 1.80 -7.18
N PRO A 47 -8.87 1.46 -7.81
CA PRO A 47 -8.97 0.86 -9.14
C PRO A 47 -8.91 1.92 -10.26
N TYR A 48 -8.51 1.53 -11.47
CA TYR A 48 -8.18 2.49 -12.54
C TYR A 48 -9.42 3.08 -13.23
N GLU A 49 -10.55 2.41 -13.12
CA GLU A 49 -11.86 2.89 -13.57
C GLU A 49 -12.32 4.14 -12.80
N ASP A 50 -11.90 4.30 -11.56
CA ASP A 50 -12.24 5.44 -10.71
C ASP A 50 -11.19 6.56 -10.77
N LEU A 51 -10.01 6.30 -11.36
CA LEU A 51 -8.98 7.31 -11.56
C LEU A 51 -9.44 8.36 -12.58
N ARG A 52 -9.29 9.64 -12.23
CA ARG A 52 -9.73 10.75 -13.08
C ARG A 52 -8.68 11.83 -13.27
N LEU A 53 -8.68 12.42 -14.46
CA LEU A 53 -7.92 13.62 -14.79
C LEU A 53 -8.83 14.84 -14.81
N LYS A 54 -8.26 16.00 -14.48
CA LYS A 54 -8.93 17.29 -14.63
C LYS A 54 -9.26 17.51 -16.11
N ARG A 55 -10.46 18.03 -16.37
CA ARG A 55 -10.88 18.45 -17.71
C ARG A 55 -10.05 19.68 -18.15
N PRO A 56 -9.75 19.84 -19.45
CA PRO A 56 -9.07 21.02 -19.96
C PRO A 56 -9.86 22.31 -19.71
#